data_AF-A0A2V8P0K3-F1
#
_entry.id   AF-A0A2V8P0K3-F1
#
_cell.length_a   1.000
_cell.length_b   1.000
_cell.length_c   1.000
_cell.angle_alpha   90.00
_cell.angle_beta   90.00
_cell.angle_gamma   90.00
#
_symmetry.space_group_name_H-M   'P 1'
#
loop_
_entity.id
_entity.type
_entity.pdbx_description
1 polymer ?
#
loop_
_entity_poly.entity_id
_entity_poly.type
_entity_poly.pdbx_seq_one_letter_code
_entity_poly.pdbx_strand_id
1 'polypeptide(L)'
;MRQVCDFGCRLVEVTGGEPLAQREAFDLIKRLCDDDYEVLIETGGYVSTAEVDQRAKIIFDVKCPASGEAERNHWPNLERLRPDLDEVKFVVTNRADWNFARRVIEDYDLEHRAKAILISP
;
A
#
# COMPACT_ATOMS: atom_id res chain seq x y z
N MET A 1 16.56 14.56 0.76
CA MET A 1 16.57 14.59 2.24
C MET A 1 16.41 15.98 2.83
N ARG A 2 17.25 17.00 2.51
CA ARG A 2 17.19 18.34 3.16
C ARG A 2 15.77 18.92 3.28
N GLN A 3 15.02 18.98 2.17
CA GLN A 3 13.66 19.52 2.18
C GLN A 3 12.70 18.71 3.07
N VAL A 4 12.85 17.38 3.13
CA VAL A 4 12.04 16.52 4.02
C VAL A 4 12.34 16.87 5.50
N CYS A 5 13.62 17.02 5.85
CA CYS A 5 14.03 17.41 7.20
C CYS A 5 13.48 18.77 7.63
N ASP A 6 13.40 19.73 6.71
CA ASP A 6 12.94 21.09 6.99
C ASP A 6 11.45 21.14 7.42
N PHE A 7 10.66 20.09 7.14
CA PHE A 7 9.27 19.99 7.59
C PHE A 7 9.11 19.58 9.06
N GLY A 8 10.16 19.04 9.71
CA GLY A 8 10.10 18.62 11.11
C GLY A 8 9.10 17.50 11.42
N CYS A 9 8.66 16.73 10.41
CA CYS A 9 7.74 15.60 10.56
C CYS A 9 8.48 14.28 10.36
N ARG A 10 8.37 13.35 11.32
CA ARG A 10 9.01 12.03 11.23
C ARG A 10 8.23 11.01 10.42
N LEU A 11 6.94 11.28 10.17
CA LEU A 11 6.08 10.46 9.34
C LEU A 11 6.12 10.97 7.89
N VAL A 12 6.48 10.10 6.96
CA VAL A 12 6.53 10.39 5.53
C VAL A 12 5.76 9.33 4.78
N GLU A 13 4.80 9.76 3.97
CA GLU A 13 4.10 8.87 3.03
C GLU A 13 4.65 9.07 1.61
N VAL A 14 5.09 7.98 1.01
CA VAL A 14 5.49 7.89 -0.40
C VAL A 14 4.30 7.39 -1.20
N THR A 15 3.70 8.31 -1.98
CA THR A 15 2.48 8.08 -2.76
C THR A 15 2.55 8.83 -4.11
N GLY A 16 1.45 8.89 -4.86
CA GLY A 16 1.33 9.65 -6.12
C GLY A 16 0.55 8.87 -7.18
N GLY A 17 1.16 8.67 -8.35
CA GLY A 17 0.68 7.68 -9.34
C GLY A 17 0.97 6.27 -8.83
N GLU A 18 1.90 5.57 -9.47
CA GLU A 18 2.57 4.45 -8.81
C GLU A 18 3.90 4.94 -8.25
N PRO A 19 4.10 4.98 -6.93
CA PRO A 19 5.42 5.23 -6.42
C PRO A 19 6.39 4.13 -6.86
N LEU A 20 6.00 2.86 -6.81
CA LEU A 20 6.91 1.73 -7.04
C LEU A 20 7.26 1.48 -8.52
N ALA A 21 6.62 2.17 -9.47
CA ALA A 21 6.98 2.08 -10.89
C ALA A 21 8.28 2.84 -11.19
N GLN A 22 8.71 3.72 -10.28
CA GLN A 22 9.96 4.47 -10.38
C GLN A 22 11.03 3.75 -9.58
N ARG A 23 12.15 3.38 -10.23
CA ARG A 23 13.22 2.61 -9.56
C ARG A 23 13.84 3.39 -8.40
N GLU A 24 13.90 4.70 -8.56
CA GLU A 24 14.43 5.64 -7.58
C GLU A 24 13.57 5.72 -6.31
N ALA A 25 12.31 5.28 -6.35
CA ALA A 25 11.46 5.24 -5.17
C ALA A 25 11.99 4.28 -4.11
N PHE A 26 12.54 3.13 -4.51
CA PHE A 26 13.13 2.15 -3.60
C PHE A 26 14.35 2.74 -2.85
N ASP A 27 15.21 3.47 -3.56
CA ASP A 27 16.36 4.16 -2.97
C ASP A 27 15.91 5.26 -2.00
N LEU A 28 14.87 6.03 -2.36
CA LEU A 28 14.31 7.06 -1.50
C LEU A 28 13.71 6.46 -0.23
N ILE A 29 12.91 5.40 -0.33
CA ILE A 29 12.30 4.69 0.81
C ILE A 29 13.39 4.22 1.76
N LYS A 30 14.42 3.53 1.23
CA LYS A 30 15.54 3.06 2.03
C LYS A 30 16.25 4.22 2.75
N ARG A 31 16.52 5.31 2.03
CA ARG A 31 17.16 6.51 2.60
C ARG A 31 16.34 7.13 3.73
N LEU A 32 15.02 7.22 3.56
CA LEU A 32 14.12 7.72 4.60
C LEU A 32 14.16 6.83 5.84
N CYS A 33 14.11 5.51 5.67
CA CYS A 33 14.23 4.58 6.77
C CYS A 33 15.61 4.63 7.45
N ASP A 34 16.70 4.83 6.70
CA ASP A 34 18.05 5.00 7.23
C ASP A 34 18.19 6.28 8.07
N ASP A 35 17.44 7.33 7.72
CA ASP A 35 17.39 8.59 8.45
C ASP A 35 16.35 8.58 9.62
N ASP A 36 15.85 7.40 10.00
CA ASP A 36 14.92 7.17 11.13
C ASP A 36 13.57 7.88 10.97
N TYR A 37 13.02 7.85 9.75
CA TYR A 37 11.64 8.23 9.48
C TYR A 37 10.71 7.01 9.57
N GLU A 38 9.48 7.23 10.04
CA GLU A 38 8.38 6.31 9.83
C GLU A 38 7.88 6.49 8.40
N VAL A 39 8.00 5.46 7.58
CA VAL A 39 7.69 5.53 6.15
C VAL A 39 6.43 4.73 5.86
N LEU A 40 5.45 5.39 5.25
CA LEU A 40 4.26 4.77 4.67
C LEU A 40 4.41 4.73 3.15
N ILE A 41 3.92 3.70 2.50
CA ILE A 41 3.88 3.59 1.05
C ILE A 41 2.46 3.26 0.65
N GLU A 42 1.79 4.18 -0.04
CA GLU A 42 0.51 3.87 -0.66
C GLU A 42 0.75 3.46 -2.12
N THR A 43 0.41 2.22 -2.45
CA THR A 43 0.60 1.65 -3.80
C THR A 43 -0.72 1.08 -4.30
N GLY A 44 -0.99 1.27 -5.60
CA GLY A 44 -2.16 0.65 -6.25
C GLY A 44 -1.94 -0.82 -6.59
N GLY A 45 -0.77 -1.35 -6.22
CA GLY A 45 -0.55 -2.78 -6.13
C GLY A 45 -0.29 -3.51 -7.43
N TYR A 46 0.07 -2.79 -8.50
CA TYR A 46 0.42 -3.37 -9.79
C TYR A 46 1.92 -3.68 -9.95
N VAL A 47 2.76 -3.11 -9.08
CA VAL A 47 4.19 -3.45 -8.97
C VAL A 47 4.40 -4.35 -7.75
N SER A 48 5.32 -5.30 -7.87
CA SER A 48 5.68 -6.19 -6.75
C SER A 48 6.25 -5.41 -5.57
N THR A 49 5.79 -5.72 -4.36
CA THR A 49 6.30 -5.15 -3.12
C THR A 49 7.52 -5.89 -2.56
N ALA A 50 8.02 -6.91 -3.26
CA ALA A 50 9.07 -7.81 -2.74
C ALA A 50 10.42 -7.12 -2.45
N GLU A 51 10.73 -6.04 -3.15
CA GLU A 51 12.00 -5.30 -3.00
C GLU A 51 11.87 -4.06 -2.10
N VAL A 52 10.69 -3.79 -1.55
CA VAL A 52 10.47 -2.67 -0.63
C VAL A 52 11.24 -2.90 0.68
N ASP A 53 11.84 -1.84 1.21
CA ASP A 53 12.53 -1.89 2.52
C ASP A 53 11.54 -2.35 3.61
N GLN A 54 11.92 -3.38 4.35
CA GLN A 54 11.04 -4.00 5.36
C GLN A 54 10.71 -3.06 6.54
N ARG A 55 11.38 -1.92 6.69
CA ARG A 55 10.99 -0.92 7.70
C ARG A 55 9.79 -0.08 7.27
N ALA A 56 9.52 0.03 5.97
CA ALA A 56 8.40 0.81 5.45
C ALA A 56 7.09 0.02 5.57
N LYS A 57 6.02 0.73 5.94
CA LYS A 57 4.66 0.22 5.99
C LYS A 57 4.02 0.29 4.61
N ILE A 58 3.33 -0.76 4.19
CA ILE A 58 2.56 -0.75 2.94
C ILE A 58 1.09 -0.51 3.25
N ILE A 59 0.48 0.41 2.50
CA ILE A 59 -0.95 0.61 2.38
C ILE A 59 -1.31 0.17 0.96
N PHE A 60 -1.86 -1.05 0.85
CA PHE A 60 -2.14 -1.69 -0.42
C PHE A 60 -3.55 -1.32 -0.90
N ASP A 61 -3.66 -0.48 -1.93
CA ASP A 61 -4.94 -0.04 -2.48
C ASP A 61 -5.44 -1.03 -3.55
N VAL A 62 -6.29 -1.96 -3.14
CA VAL A 62 -6.89 -2.96 -4.02
C VAL A 62 -7.87 -2.26 -4.96
N LYS A 63 -7.62 -2.40 -6.26
CA LYS A 63 -8.47 -1.80 -7.29
C LYS A 63 -9.76 -2.59 -7.46
N CYS A 64 -10.86 -2.04 -6.96
CA CYS A 64 -12.21 -2.57 -7.15
C CYS A 64 -12.68 -2.42 -8.62
N PRO A 65 -13.67 -3.20 -9.10
CA PRO A 65 -14.14 -3.18 -10.48
C PRO A 65 -14.47 -1.80 -11.04
N ALA A 66 -15.13 -0.93 -10.27
CA ALA A 66 -15.53 0.39 -10.75
C ALA A 66 -14.36 1.34 -11.03
N SER A 67 -13.16 1.03 -10.52
CA SER A 67 -11.96 1.80 -10.85
C SER A 67 -11.55 1.68 -12.32
N GLY A 68 -12.01 0.63 -13.02
CA GLY A 68 -11.54 0.28 -14.36
C GLY A 68 -10.18 -0.41 -14.39
N GLU A 69 -9.51 -0.55 -13.24
CA GLU A 69 -8.12 -1.01 -13.13
C GLU A 69 -8.00 -2.34 -12.36
N ALA A 70 -9.11 -3.03 -12.09
CA ALA A 70 -9.13 -4.24 -11.27
C ALA A 70 -8.25 -5.38 -11.82
N GLU A 71 -8.06 -5.44 -13.14
CA GLU A 71 -7.20 -6.42 -13.80
C GLU A 71 -5.70 -6.17 -13.54
N ARG A 72 -5.33 -4.98 -13.06
CA ARG A 72 -3.94 -4.62 -12.76
C ARG A 72 -3.49 -4.99 -11.36
N ASN A 73 -4.39 -5.48 -10.49
CA ASN A 73 -4.00 -5.95 -9.16
C ASN A 73 -2.95 -7.07 -9.27
N HIS A 74 -1.76 -6.85 -8.69
CA HIS A 74 -0.75 -7.89 -8.54
C HIS A 74 -1.00 -8.66 -7.24
N TRP A 75 -1.89 -9.63 -7.32
CA TRP A 75 -2.36 -10.46 -6.20
C TRP A 75 -1.28 -11.06 -5.28
N PRO A 76 -0.10 -11.48 -5.78
CA PRO A 76 0.97 -11.97 -4.90
C PRO A 76 1.41 -10.96 -3.82
N ASN A 77 1.12 -9.67 -3.97
CA ASN A 77 1.40 -8.68 -2.94
C ASN A 77 0.57 -8.89 -1.67
N LEU A 78 -0.69 -9.34 -1.78
CA LEU A 78 -1.52 -9.66 -0.62
C LEU A 78 -0.94 -10.84 0.17
N GLU A 79 -0.17 -11.72 -0.49
CA GLU A 79 0.49 -12.83 0.19
C GLU A 79 1.71 -12.40 1.03
N ARG A 80 2.23 -11.18 0.82
CA ARG A 80 3.43 -10.64 1.50
C ARG A 80 3.09 -9.69 2.64
N LEU A 81 1.80 -9.46 2.90
CA LEU A 81 1.36 -8.58 3.98
C LEU A 81 1.91 -9.07 5.32
N ARG A 82 2.33 -8.10 6.14
CA ARG A 82 2.74 -8.34 7.52
C ARG A 82 1.61 -7.88 8.44
N PRO A 83 1.03 -8.78 9.26
CA PRO A 83 -0.17 -8.49 10.03
C PRO A 83 0.02 -7.39 11.07
N ASP A 84 1.24 -7.19 11.57
CA ASP A 84 1.51 -6.15 12.58
C ASP A 84 1.78 -4.76 11.97
N LEU A 85 1.90 -4.67 10.64
CA LEU A 85 2.40 -3.48 9.96
C LEU A 85 1.52 -3.02 8.80
N ASP A 86 1.25 -3.88 7.82
CA ASP A 86 0.71 -3.47 6.52
C ASP A 86 -0.82 -3.38 6.53
N GLU A 87 -1.37 -2.47 5.74
CA GLU A 87 -2.80 -2.21 5.62
C GLU A 87 -3.29 -2.52 4.20
N VAL A 88 -4.58 -2.84 4.09
CA VAL A 88 -5.24 -2.99 2.79
C VAL A 88 -6.38 -2.00 2.71
N LYS A 89 -6.43 -1.25 1.62
CA LYS A 89 -7.45 -0.23 1.35
C LYS A 89 -8.31 -0.65 0.17
N PHE A 90 -9.60 -0.38 0.29
CA PHE A 90 -10.58 -0.49 -0.77
C PHE A 90 -11.32 0.83 -0.92
N VAL A 91 -11.30 1.40 -2.13
CA VAL A 91 -12.23 2.45 -2.54
C VAL A 91 -13.48 1.79 -3.11
N VAL A 92 -14.65 2.08 -2.55
CA VAL A 92 -15.92 1.41 -2.85
C VAL A 92 -16.94 2.42 -3.34
N THR A 93 -17.21 2.39 -4.65
CA THR A 93 -18.11 3.36 -5.29
C THR A 93 -19.56 2.88 -5.35
N ASN A 94 -19.78 1.57 -5.27
CA ASN A 94 -21.09 0.95 -5.45
C ASN A 94 -21.17 -0.43 -4.77
N ARG A 95 -22.34 -1.08 -4.87
CA ARG A 95 -22.58 -2.39 -4.27
C ARG A 95 -21.69 -3.51 -4.84
N ALA A 96 -21.34 -3.45 -6.13
CA ALA A 96 -20.48 -4.45 -6.75
C ALA A 96 -19.06 -4.36 -6.19
N ASP A 97 -18.52 -3.15 -6.01
CA ASP A 97 -17.22 -2.95 -5.34
C ASP A 97 -17.24 -3.45 -3.90
N TRP A 98 -18.33 -3.21 -3.15
CA TRP A 98 -18.46 -3.71 -1.78
C TRP A 98 -18.42 -5.23 -1.72
N ASN A 99 -19.17 -5.90 -2.60
CA ASN A 99 -19.20 -7.36 -2.66
C ASN A 99 -17.83 -7.92 -3.09
N PHE A 100 -17.15 -7.23 -4.00
CA PHE A 100 -15.79 -7.57 -4.40
C PHE A 100 -14.80 -7.44 -3.24
N ALA A 101 -14.81 -6.32 -2.52
CA ALA A 101 -13.96 -6.09 -1.36
C ALA A 101 -14.15 -7.18 -0.30
N ARG A 102 -15.41 -7.49 0.05
CA ARG A 102 -15.74 -8.58 0.97
C ARG A 102 -15.15 -9.91 0.54
N ARG A 103 -15.30 -10.26 -0.74
CA ARG A 103 -14.75 -11.51 -1.28
C ARG A 103 -13.23 -11.53 -1.19
N VAL A 104 -12.53 -10.44 -1.53
CA VAL A 104 -11.06 -10.38 -1.42
C VAL A 104 -10.61 -10.49 0.04
N ILE A 105 -11.33 -9.85 0.97
CA ILE A 105 -11.06 -9.96 2.41
C ILE A 105 -11.15 -11.43 2.87
N GLU A 106 -12.21 -12.13 2.46
CA GLU A 106 -12.42 -13.55 2.78
C GLU A 106 -11.38 -14.46 2.08
N ASP A 107 -11.17 -14.31 0.78
CA ASP A 107 -10.29 -15.16 -0.05
C ASP A 107 -8.82 -15.06 0.38
N TYR A 108 -8.38 -13.90 0.90
CA TYR A 108 -7.00 -13.67 1.35
C TYR A 108 -6.83 -13.65 2.87
N ASP A 109 -7.88 -13.91 3.65
CA ASP A 109 -7.86 -13.88 5.12
C ASP A 109 -7.28 -12.56 5.69
N LEU A 110 -7.71 -11.43 5.11
CA LEU A 110 -7.10 -10.13 5.41
C LEU A 110 -7.32 -9.69 6.85
N GLU A 111 -8.35 -10.20 7.53
CA GLU A 111 -8.62 -9.91 8.95
C GLU A 111 -7.50 -10.41 9.88
N HIS A 112 -6.76 -11.45 9.47
CA HIS A 112 -5.63 -11.99 10.23
C HIS A 112 -4.28 -11.64 9.62
N ARG A 113 -4.24 -11.19 8.36
CA ARG A 113 -3.00 -10.98 7.59
C ARG A 113 -2.64 -9.52 7.36
N ALA A 114 -3.60 -8.61 7.55
CA ALA A 114 -3.35 -7.17 7.51
C ALA A 114 -3.57 -6.56 8.89
N LYS A 115 -2.82 -5.49 9.17
CA LYS A 115 -2.97 -4.67 10.38
C LYS A 115 -4.32 -3.98 10.45
N ALA A 116 -4.79 -3.50 9.30
CA ALA A 116 -6.10 -2.91 9.16
C ALA A 116 -6.64 -3.10 7.74
N ILE A 117 -7.96 -3.17 7.66
CA ILE A 117 -8.73 -3.14 6.42
C ILE A 117 -9.46 -1.79 6.38
N LEU A 118 -9.14 -0.97 5.40
CA LEU A 118 -9.68 0.37 5.21
C LEU A 118 -10.73 0.34 4.10
N ILE A 119 -11.94 0.80 4.40
CA ILE A 119 -13.01 0.94 3.41
C ILE A 119 -13.33 2.44 3.29
N SER A 120 -13.26 2.96 2.07
CA SER A 120 -13.50 4.39 1.78
C SER A 120 -14.53 4.56 0.66
N PRO A 121 -15.34 5.64 0.69
CA PRO A 121 -16.32 5.95 -0.37
C PRO A 121 -15.66 6.46 -1.65
#